data_AF-A0A7V8ZRT6-F1
#
_entry.id   AF-A0A7V8ZRT6-F1
#
_cell.length_a   1.000
_cell.length_b   1.000
_cell.length_c   1.000
_cell.angle_alpha   90.00
_cell.angle_beta   90.00
_cell.angle_gamma   90.00
#
_symmetry.space_group_name_H-M   'P 1'
#
loop_
_entity.id
_entity.type
_entity.pdbx_description
1 polymer ?
#
loop_
_entity_poly.entity_id
_entity_poly.type
_entity_poly.pdbx_seq_one_letter_code
_entity_poly.pdbx_strand_id
1 'polypeptide(L)' 'MTTIAQSLLGILIGAGASLADLTLIPPSAGQDRSADYLTLDEALESNFACITEVSEGGSVPEIRLERQRPQGLAL' A
#
# COMPACT_ATOMS: atom_id res chain seq x y z
N MET A 1 -4.40 -7.40 -14.95
CA MET A 1 -5.34 -7.44 -13.81
C MET A 1 -5.29 -8.83 -13.23
N THR A 2 -4.83 -8.97 -11.99
CA THR A 2 -4.90 -10.24 -11.25
C THR A 2 -6.31 -10.44 -10.70
N THR A 3 -6.86 -11.64 -10.82
CA THR A 3 -8.17 -11.99 -10.26
C THR A 3 -8.06 -12.27 -8.77
N ILE A 4 -9.17 -12.12 -8.02
CA ILE A 4 -9.21 -12.39 -6.56
C ILE A 4 -8.67 -13.81 -6.26
N ALA A 5 -9.03 -14.80 -7.08
CA ALA A 5 -8.54 -16.17 -6.96
C ALA A 5 -7.00 -16.27 -7.04
N GLN A 6 -6.35 -15.47 -7.89
CA GLN A 6 -4.89 -15.44 -7.99
C GLN A 6 -4.23 -14.83 -6.75
N SER A 7 -4.84 -13.81 -6.15
CA SER A 7 -4.34 -13.20 -4.92
C SER A 7 -4.45 -14.13 -3.71
N LEU A 8 -5.44 -15.04 -3.70
CA LEU A 8 -5.65 -15.99 -2.60
C LEU A 8 -4.73 -17.23 -2.68
N LEU A 9 -4.15 -17.55 -3.84
CA LEU A 9 -3.32 -18.76 -4.04
C LEU A 9 -2.06 -18.80 -3.16
N GLY A 10 -1.52 -17.65 -2.75
CA GLY A 10 -0.32 -17.54 -1.91
C GLY A 10 -0.60 -17.37 -0.42
N ILE A 11 -1.88 -17.37 0.00
CA ILE A 11 -2.27 -17.18 1.39
C ILE A 11 -2.25 -18.54 2.09
N LEU A 12 -1.41 -18.64 3.12
CA LEU A 12 -1.44 -19.75 4.05
C LEU A 12 -2.42 -19.46 5.18
N ILE A 13 -3.11 -20.49 5.64
CA ILE A 13 -3.94 -20.41 6.83
C ILE A 13 -3.02 -20.57 8.06
N GLY A 14 -2.91 -19.51 8.86
CA GLY A 14 -2.11 -19.53 10.08
C GLY A 14 -2.73 -20.35 11.21
N ALA A 15 -1.99 -20.52 12.31
CA ALA A 15 -2.55 -21.10 13.53
C ALA A 15 -3.68 -20.22 14.08
N GLY A 16 -4.82 -20.84 14.40
CA GLY A 16 -5.95 -20.12 14.97
C GLY A 16 -5.70 -19.69 16.41
N ALA A 17 -6.18 -18.51 16.77
CA ALA A 17 -6.29 -18.04 18.14
C ALA A 17 -7.75 -18.10 18.59
N SER A 18 -8.04 -18.85 19.65
CA SER A 18 -9.42 -19.06 20.14
C SER A 18 -9.65 -18.39 21.49
N LEU A 19 -10.83 -17.77 21.65
CA LEU A 19 -11.35 -17.26 22.92
C LEU A 19 -12.86 -17.50 22.98
N ALA A 20 -13.31 -18.26 23.98
CA ALA A 20 -14.70 -18.72 24.11
C ALA A 20 -15.21 -19.37 22.80
N ASP A 21 -16.28 -18.84 22.22
CA ASP A 21 -16.91 -19.37 21.01
C ASP A 21 -16.36 -18.73 19.72
N LEU A 22 -15.26 -17.97 19.79
CA LEU A 22 -14.65 -17.29 18.64
C LEU A 22 -13.25 -17.80 18.37
N THR A 23 -12.97 -18.15 17.11
CA THR A 23 -11.62 -18.45 16.62
C THR A 23 -11.23 -17.50 15.50
N LEU A 24 -10.16 -16.74 15.71
CA LEU A 24 -9.54 -15.89 14.70
C LEU A 24 -8.47 -16.70 13.98
N ILE A 25 -8.58 -16.80 12.67
CA ILE A 25 -7.58 -17.47 11.83
C ILE A 25 -6.94 -16.40 10.95
N PRO A 26 -5.76 -15.87 11.34
CA PRO A 26 -5.10 -14.85 10.55
C PRO A 26 -4.61 -15.45 9.22
N PRO A 27 -4.85 -14.77 8.09
CA PRO A 27 -4.16 -15.12 6.85
C PRO A 27 -2.67 -14.86 7.07
N SER A 28 -1.85 -15.88 6.83
CA SER A 28 -0.39 -15.79 6.84
C SER A 28 0.11 -15.71 5.40
N ALA A 29 1.00 -14.77 5.10
CA ALA A 29 1.62 -14.70 3.80
C ALA A 29 2.57 -15.90 3.65
N GLY A 30 2.36 -16.77 2.66
CA GLY A 30 3.26 -17.91 2.40
C GLY A 30 4.63 -17.52 1.85
N GLN A 31 4.81 -16.24 1.51
CA GLN A 31 6.02 -15.66 0.98
C GLN A 31 6.02 -14.16 1.30
N ASP A 32 7.18 -13.60 1.68
CA ASP A 32 7.36 -12.15 1.78
C ASP A 32 7.09 -11.54 0.41
N ARG A 33 5.86 -11.04 0.23
CA ARG A 33 5.48 -10.30 -0.96
C ARG A 33 5.62 -8.83 -0.61
N SER A 34 6.45 -8.11 -1.36
CA SER A 34 6.47 -6.65 -1.29
C SER A 34 5.04 -6.15 -1.48
N ALA A 35 4.62 -5.22 -0.64
CA ALA A 35 3.31 -4.61 -0.77
C ALA A 35 3.09 -4.12 -2.21
N ASP A 36 1.90 -4.37 -2.77
CA ASP A 36 1.52 -3.80 -4.08
C ASP A 36 1.24 -2.27 -3.98
N TYR A 37 1.56 -1.66 -2.83
CA TYR A 37 1.46 -0.24 -2.55
C TYR A 37 2.82 0.29 -2.07
N LEU A 38 3.10 1.56 -2.35
CA LEU A 38 4.25 2.27 -1.80
C LEU A 38 3.80 3.08 -0.59
N THR A 39 4.64 3.15 0.42
CA THR A 39 4.54 4.16 1.47
C THR A 39 4.83 5.55 0.87
N LEU A 40 4.42 6.60 1.60
CA LEU A 40 4.65 7.96 1.14
C LEU A 40 6.15 8.25 1.01
N ASP A 41 6.95 7.82 1.99
CA ASP A 41 8.40 8.00 1.97
C ASP A 41 9.03 7.32 0.74
N GLU A 42 8.69 6.05 0.47
CA GLU A 42 9.17 5.32 -0.71
C GLU A 42 8.75 6.00 -2.03
N ALA A 43 7.55 6.56 -2.08
CA ALA A 43 7.04 7.26 -3.26
C ALA A 43 7.75 8.62 -3.48
N LEU A 44 8.12 9.32 -2.41
CA LEU A 44 8.91 10.56 -2.47
C LEU A 44 10.36 10.27 -2.90
N GLU A 45 11.01 9.27 -2.27
CA GLU A 45 12.37 8.84 -2.62
C GLU A 45 12.47 8.40 -4.08
N SER A 46 11.46 7.68 -4.57
CA SER A 46 11.40 7.18 -5.95
C SER A 46 10.88 8.21 -6.96
N ASN A 47 10.62 9.46 -6.54
CA ASN A 47 10.03 10.52 -7.39
C ASN A 47 8.70 10.12 -8.06
N PHE A 48 7.92 9.24 -7.44
CA PHE A 48 6.58 8.84 -7.89
C PHE A 48 5.47 9.73 -7.30
N ALA A 49 5.77 10.46 -6.23
CA ALA A 49 4.89 11.45 -5.63
C ALA A 49 5.64 12.75 -5.40
N CYS A 50 4.92 13.87 -5.48
CA CYS A 50 5.39 15.19 -5.09
C CYS A 50 4.37 15.82 -4.14
N ILE A 51 4.87 16.46 -3.08
CA ILE A 51 4.06 17.20 -2.12
C ILE A 51 4.29 18.69 -2.35
N THR A 52 3.23 19.43 -2.60
CA THR A 52 3.25 20.89 -2.70
C THR A 52 2.36 21.51 -1.63
N GLU A 53 2.87 22.56 -1.00
CA GLU A 53 2.10 23.37 -0.07
C GLU A 53 1.08 24.20 -0.85
N VAL A 54 -0.18 24.19 -0.39
CA VAL A 54 -1.28 24.88 -1.07
C VAL A 54 -1.45 26.33 -0.57
N SER A 55 -0.79 26.71 0.53
CA SER A 55 -0.97 28.03 1.16
C SER A 55 0.37 28.70 1.54
N GLU A 56 0.61 29.93 1.12
CA GLU A 56 1.84 30.71 1.46
C GLU A 56 1.93 31.20 2.93
N GLY A 57 1.02 30.76 3.80
CA GLY A 57 0.76 31.36 5.12
C GLY A 57 1.55 30.78 6.30
N GLY A 58 2.43 29.79 6.09
CA GLY A 58 3.26 29.21 7.15
C GLY A 58 2.50 28.34 8.17
N SER A 59 1.24 28.02 7.90
CA SER A 59 0.46 27.00 8.58
C SER A 59 -0.25 26.21 7.50
N VAL A 60 -0.02 24.89 7.43
CA VAL A 60 -0.48 24.02 6.34
C VAL A 60 -1.76 23.30 6.78
N PRO A 61 -2.96 23.82 6.49
CA PRO A 61 -4.21 23.12 6.78
C PRO A 61 -4.52 22.01 5.77
N GLU A 62 -3.92 22.02 4.58
CA GLU A 62 -4.28 21.11 3.49
C GLU A 62 -3.04 20.72 2.66
N ILE A 63 -2.87 19.42 2.40
CA ILE A 63 -1.72 18.85 1.66
C ILE A 63 -2.22 18.32 0.32
N ARG A 64 -1.59 18.77 -0.78
CA ARG A 64 -1.87 18.26 -2.11
C ARG A 64 -0.80 17.25 -2.52
N LEU A 65 -1.23 16.01 -2.79
CA LEU A 65 -0.39 14.94 -3.30
C LEU A 65 -0.60 14.81 -4.82
N GLU A 66 0.47 14.99 -5.58
CA GLU A 66 0.44 14.79 -7.03
C GLU A 66 1.27 13.56 -7.41
N ARG A 67 0.71 12.69 -8.26
CA ARG A 67 1.47 11.57 -8.83
C ARG A 67 2.43 12.12 -9.88
N GLN A 68 3.72 11.91 -9.69
CA GLN A 68 4.73 12.28 -10.66
C GLN A 68 5.00 11.08 -11.57
N ARG A 69 4.53 11.14 -12.82
CA ARG A 69 4.93 10.17 -13.85
C ARG A 69 6.15 10.70 -14.58
N PRO A 70 7.24 9.93 -14.73
CA PRO A 70 8.27 10.26 -15.69
C PRO A 70 7.65 10.22 -17.10
N GLN A 71 7.74 11.33 -17.83
CA GLN A 71 7.40 11.37 -19.26
C GLN A 71 8.41 10.50 -20.00
N GLY A 72 7.99 9.33 -20.49
CA GLY A 72 8.89 8.45 -21.26
C GLY A 72 8.55 6.96 -21.34
N LEU A 73 7.43 6.48 -20.81
CA LEU A 73 7.01 5.09 -20.98
C LEU A 73 5.64 5.03 -21.65
N ALA A 74 5.68 4.95 -22.98
CA ALA A 74 4.53 4.56 -23.79
C ALA A 74 4.19 3.10 -23.45
N LEU A 75 2.95 2.88 -23.01
CA LEU A 75 2.31 1.56 -22.99
C LEU A 75 1.79 1.25 -24.39
#